data_AF-A0A353ZXC0-F1
#
_entry.id   AF-A0A353ZXC0-F1
#
_cell.length_a   1.000
_cell.length_b   1.000
_cell.length_c   1.000
_cell.angle_alpha   90.00
_cell.angle_beta   90.00
_cell.angle_gamma   90.00
#
_symmetry.space_group_name_H-M   'P 1'
#
loop_
_entity.id
_entity.type
_entity.pdbx_description
1 polymer ?
#
loop_
_entity_poly.entity_id
_entity_poly.type
_entity_poly.pdbx_seq_one_letter_code
_entity_poly.pdbx_strand_id
1 'polypeptide(L)' 'GKETDHARLKHIEESLDQCWDLLRQRRAKSESGENPNAAAERPVSEVEGYRQ' A
#
# COMPACT_ATOMS: atom_id res chain seq x y z
N GLY A 1 2.83 -25.06 6.29
CA GLY A 1 2.66 -25.12 7.76
C GLY A 1 2.06 -23.80 8.19
N LYS A 2 1.26 -23.72 9.27
CA LYS A 2 0.48 -22.51 9.59
C LYS A 2 1.26 -21.18 9.45
N GLU A 3 2.53 -21.13 9.82
CA GLU A 3 3.40 -19.95 9.68
C GLU A 3 3.59 -19.45 8.23
N THR A 4 3.67 -20.35 7.23
CA THR A 4 3.80 -19.96 5.81
C THR A 4 2.52 -19.31 5.28
N ASP A 5 1.37 -19.73 5.82
CA ASP A 5 0.06 -19.19 5.40
C ASP A 5 -0.14 -17.78 5.97
N HIS A 6 0.34 -17.53 7.19
CA HIS A 6 0.31 -16.20 7.80
C HIS A 6 1.24 -15.22 7.09
N ALA A 7 2.45 -15.64 6.70
CA ALA A 7 3.37 -14.80 5.93
C ALA A 7 2.77 -14.44 4.55
N ARG A 8 2.10 -15.39 3.89
CA ARG A 8 1.42 -15.14 2.61
C ARG A 8 0.24 -14.19 2.76
N LEU A 9 -0.56 -14.34 3.81
CA LEU A 9 -1.68 -13.44 4.10
C LEU A 9 -1.18 -12.02 4.36
N LYS A 10 -0.16 -11.85 5.20
CA LYS A 10 0.46 -10.56 5.48
C LYS A 10 0.95 -9.86 4.21
N HIS A 11 1.62 -10.59 3.34
CA HIS A 11 2.10 -10.03 2.07
C HIS A 11 0.94 -9.56 1.16
N ILE A 12 -0.17 -10.28 1.15
CA ILE A 12 -1.37 -9.90 0.39
C ILE A 12 -2.01 -8.64 1.00
N GLU A 13 -2.12 -8.57 2.33
CA GLU A 13 -2.62 -7.39 3.03
C GLU A 13 -1.77 -6.15 2.73
N GLU A 14 -0.45 -6.25 2.83
CA GLU A 14 0.49 -5.18 2.48
C GLU A 14 0.35 -4.73 1.03
N SER A 15 0.18 -5.68 0.10
CA SER A 15 -0.02 -5.38 -1.32
C SER A 15 -1.35 -4.66 -1.57
N LEU A 16 -2.41 -5.03 -0.85
CA LEU A 16 -3.72 -4.39 -0.94
C LEU A 16 -3.68 -2.96 -0.40
N ASP A 17 -3.02 -2.74 0.73
CA ASP A 17 -2.84 -1.41 1.30
C ASP A 17 -2.06 -0.49 0.35
N GLN A 18 -1.00 -1.00 -0.27
CA GLN A 18 -0.22 -0.26 -1.25
C GLN A 18 -1.04 0.13 -2.48
N CYS A 19 -1.84 -0.82 -3.01
CA CYS A 19 -2.76 -0.55 -4.13
C CYS A 19 -3.81 0.51 -3.75
N TRP A 20 -4.36 0.42 -2.55
CA TRP A 20 -5.37 1.34 -2.07
C TRP A 20 -4.81 2.75 -1.86
N ASP A 21 -3.60 2.87 -1.30
CA ASP A 21 -2.94 4.16 -1.10
C ASP A 21 -2.60 4.83 -2.46
N LEU A 22 -2.14 4.04 -3.44
CA LEU A 22 -1.92 4.54 -4.81
C LEU A 22 -3.20 5.11 -5.43
N LEU A 23 -4.34 4.42 -5.29
CA LEU A 23 -5.62 4.90 -5.81
C LEU A 23 -6.04 6.21 -5.14
N ARG A 24 -5.83 6.32 -3.82
CA ARG A 24 -6.10 7.55 -3.07
C ARG A 24 -5.20 8.70 -3.53
N GLN A 25 -3.90 8.46 -3.71
CA GLN A 25 -2.97 9.46 -4.22
C GLN A 25 -3.37 9.95 -5.62
N ARG A 26 -3.79 9.04 -6.51
CA ARG A 26 -4.31 9.39 -7.85
C ARG A 26 -5.54 10.28 -7.77
N ARG A 27 -6.49 9.97 -6.88
CA ARG A 27 -7.69 10.79 -6.67
C ARG A 27 -7.34 12.19 -6.16
N ALA A 28 -6.48 12.28 -5.14
CA ALA A 28 -6.05 13.56 -4.61
C ALA A 28 -5.39 14.45 -5.67
N LYS A 29 -4.52 13.89 -6.51
CA LYS A 29 -3.91 14.60 -7.65
C LYS A 29 -4.93 15.04 -8.69
N SER A 30 -5.89 14.17 -9.02
CA SER A 30 -6.98 14.53 -9.95
C SER A 30 -7.83 15.68 -9.41
N GLU A 31 -8.12 15.67 -8.11
CA GLU A 31 -8.91 16.71 -7.43
C GLU A 31 -8.14 18.04 -7.32
N SER A 32 -6.80 18.00 -7.22
CA SER A 32 -5.95 19.19 -7.22
C SER A 32 -5.63 19.74 -8.63
N GLY A 33 -6.09 19.08 -9.69
CA GLY A 33 -5.75 19.43 -11.07
C GLY A 33 -4.32 19.06 -11.49
N GLU A 34 -3.63 18.25 -10.69
CA GLU A 34 -2.33 17.66 -11.02
C GLU A 34 -2.48 16.42 -11.90
N ASN A 35 -1.36 15.96 -12.48
CA ASN A 35 -1.32 14.71 -13.23
C ASN A 35 -1.47 13.49 -12.29
N PRO A 36 -2.56 12.71 -12.36
CA PRO A 36 -2.75 11.53 -11.50
C PRO A 36 -1.69 10.45 -11.72
N ASN A 37 -1.13 10.35 -12.93
CA ASN A 37 -0.09 9.38 -13.25
C ASN A 37 1.27 9.71 -12.61
N ALA A 38 1.40 10.89 -12.00
CA ALA A 38 2.55 11.22 -11.18
C ALA A 38 2.43 10.67 -9.74
N ALA A 39 1.40 9.89 -9.41
CA ALA A 39 1.35 9.13 -8.16
C ALA A 39 2.28 7.91 -8.25
N ALA A 40 3.03 7.64 -7.18
CA ALA A 40 3.97 6.53 -7.12
C ALA A 40 3.61 5.61 -5.96
N GLU A 41 3.77 4.31 -6.19
CA GLU A 41 3.68 3.32 -5.12
C GLU A 41 4.74 3.64 -4.07
N ARG A 42 4.31 3.93 -2.84
CA ARG A 42 5.24 4.03 -1.73
C ARG A 42 5.77 2.63 -1.44
N PRO A 43 7.08 2.44 -1.22
CA PRO A 43 7.60 1.13 -0.88
C PRO A 43 6.86 0.57 0.33
N VAL A 44 6.60 -0.74 0.35
CA VAL A 44 6.01 -1.49 1.48
C VAL A 44 6.88 -1.42 2.76
N SER A 45 8.00 -0.68 2.72
CA SER A 45 8.91 -0.54 3.84
C SER A 45 8.20 0.06 5.06
N GLU A 46 7.99 -0.81 6.05
CA GLU A 46 7.77 -0.52 7.45
C GLU A 46 6.34 -0.12 7.89
N VAL A 47 5.37 -1.01 7.68
CA VAL A 47 4.29 -1.20 8.68
C VAL A 47 4.68 -2.34 9.66
N GLU A 48 5.96 -2.47 9.96
CA GLU A 48 6.53 -3.29 11.06
C GLU A 48 6.82 -2.39 12.27
N GLY A 49 5.90 -1.48 12.59
CA GLY A 49 6.03 -0.52 13.70
C GLY A 49 5.01 -0.66 14.82
N TYR A 50 4.12 -1.67 14.78
CA TYR A 50 3.07 -1.86 15.81
C TYR A 50 3.10 -3.23 16.49
N ARG A 51 4.30 -3.71 16.82
CA ARG A 51 4.50 -4.66 17.92
C ARG A 51 5.74 -4.28 18.74
N GLN A 52 5.59 -3.29 19.61
CA GLN A 52 6.15 -3.36 20.96
C GLN A 52 5.00 -3.34 21.95
#